data_AF-A0A267WIW0-F1
#
_entry.id   AF-A0A267WIW0-F1
#
_cell.length_a   1.000
_cell.length_b   1.000
_cell.length_c   1.000
_cell.angle_alpha   90.00
_cell.angle_beta   90.00
_cell.angle_gamma   90.00
#
_symmetry.space_group_name_H-M   'P 1'
#
loop_
_entity.id
_entity.type
_entity.pdbx_description
1 polymer ?
#
loop_
_entity_poly.entity_id
_entity_poly.type
_entity_poly.pdbx_seq_one_letter_code
_entity_poly.pdbx_strand_id
1 'polypeptide(L)'
;EKGWNVHLIEGFRLGACCGRFHDRVREGKLRHLPQPAIEQQVSVAVSRRLGEVEVWDRTKSALQISGLVAESQALYALETMQVEALKPKYEPSQGVRVRF
;
A
#
# COMPACT_ATOMS: atom_id res chain seq x y z
N GLU A 1 4.45 -24.81 7.34
CA GLU A 1 4.25 -23.38 6.97
C GLU A 1 3.07 -22.80 7.74
N LYS A 2 3.14 -21.55 8.20
CA LYS A 2 2.23 -20.94 9.20
C LYS A 2 0.85 -20.50 8.66
N GLY A 3 0.26 -21.21 7.67
CA GLY A 3 -1.11 -20.92 7.20
C GLY A 3 -1.36 -19.51 6.65
N TRP A 4 -0.33 -18.86 6.11
CA TRP A 4 -0.45 -17.52 5.52
C TRP A 4 -0.90 -17.63 4.06
N ASN A 5 -1.87 -16.79 3.67
CA ASN A 5 -2.22 -16.61 2.26
C ASN A 5 -1.23 -15.64 1.62
N VAL A 6 -0.44 -16.13 0.67
CA VAL A 6 0.55 -15.34 -0.07
C VAL A 6 0.02 -15.07 -1.47
N HIS A 7 -0.08 -13.80 -1.83
CA HIS A 7 -0.53 -13.37 -3.16
C HIS A 7 0.63 -12.82 -3.97
N LEU A 8 0.92 -13.45 -5.10
CA LEU A 8 1.95 -12.98 -6.02
C LEU A 8 1.49 -11.71 -6.75
N ILE A 9 2.32 -10.67 -6.70
CA ILE A 9 2.16 -9.42 -7.44
C ILE A 9 3.22 -9.35 -8.54
N GLU A 10 2.81 -9.60 -9.79
CA GLU A 10 3.70 -9.56 -10.96
C GLU A 10 3.00 -9.02 -12.20
N GLY A 11 3.79 -8.74 -13.24
CA GLY A 11 3.31 -8.27 -14.54
C GLY A 11 2.40 -7.03 -14.43
N PHE A 12 1.20 -7.14 -14.98
CA PHE A 12 0.21 -6.06 -14.98
C PHE A 12 -0.21 -5.60 -13.57
N ARG A 13 -0.22 -6.51 -12.58
CA ARG A 13 -0.58 -6.16 -11.19
C ARG A 13 0.40 -5.15 -10.59
N LEU A 14 1.67 -5.23 -10.98
CA LEU A 14 2.71 -4.30 -10.53
C LEU A 14 2.43 -2.87 -11.00
N GLY A 15 2.01 -2.72 -12.26
CA GLY A 15 1.56 -1.45 -12.82
C GLY A 15 0.32 -0.90 -12.13
N ALA A 16 -0.66 -1.78 -11.88
CA ALA A 16 -1.89 -1.41 -11.19
C ALA A 16 -1.65 -0.92 -9.75
N CYS A 17 -0.64 -1.46 -9.04
CA CYS A 17 -0.26 -0.96 -7.72
C CYS A 17 0.23 0.49 -7.77
N CYS A 18 1.13 0.80 -8.71
CA CYS A 18 1.72 2.13 -8.86
C CYS A 18 0.66 3.18 -9.24
N GLY A 19 -0.11 2.90 -10.30
CA GLY A 19 -1.14 3.81 -10.79
C GLY A 19 -2.23 4.08 -9.75
N ARG A 20 -2.78 3.01 -9.14
CA ARG A 20 -3.85 3.18 -8.14
C ARG A 20 -3.40 3.96 -6.92
N PHE A 21 -2.20 3.71 -6.42
CA PHE A 21 -1.70 4.45 -5.27
C PHE A 21 -1.63 5.95 -5.57
N HIS A 22 -1.08 6.32 -6.72
CA HIS A 22 -1.05 7.70 -7.20
C HIS A 22 -2.46 8.29 -7.34
N ASP A 23 -3.38 7.55 -7.97
CA ASP A 23 -4.76 8.00 -8.19
C ASP A 23 -5.52 8.21 -6.88
N ARG A 24 -5.39 7.29 -5.91
CA ARG A 24 -6.09 7.42 -4.62
C ARG A 24 -5.55 8.54 -3.75
N VAL A 25 -4.25 8.84 -3.84
CA VAL A 25 -3.67 10.05 -3.22
C VAL A 25 -4.24 11.30 -3.89
N ARG A 26 -4.23 11.36 -5.23
CA ARG A 26 -4.74 12.49 -6.00
C ARG A 26 -6.24 12.76 -5.76
N GLU A 27 -7.04 11.71 -5.67
CA GLU A 27 -8.48 11.79 -5.40
C GLU A 27 -8.81 12.03 -3.91
N GLY A 28 -7.80 12.06 -3.03
CA GLY A 28 -7.98 12.22 -1.59
C GLY A 28 -8.69 11.04 -0.90
N LYS A 29 -8.78 9.88 -1.59
CA LYS A 29 -9.40 8.63 -1.10
C LYS A 29 -8.43 7.81 -0.26
N LEU A 30 -7.14 8.06 -0.37
CA LEU A 30 -6.12 7.55 0.54
C LEU A 30 -5.62 8.71 1.42
N ARG A 31 -5.80 8.57 2.73
CA ARG A 31 -5.19 9.45 3.73
C ARG A 31 -4.27 8.62 4.60
N HIS A 32 -3.00 8.95 4.59
CA HIS A 32 -2.04 8.42 5.56
C HIS A 32 -1.72 9.53 6.58
N LEU A 33 -1.40 9.13 7.82
CA LEU A 33 -0.81 10.07 8.77
C LEU A 33 0.57 10.51 8.24
N PRO A 34 0.98 11.77 8.47
CA PRO A 34 2.28 12.25 8.04
C PRO A 34 3.37 11.41 8.73
N GLN A 35 4.09 10.65 7.91
CA GLN A 35 5.18 9.79 8.32
C GLN A 35 6.43 10.25 7.57
N PRO A 36 7.42 10.86 8.25
CA PRO A 36 8.58 11.46 7.58
C PRO A 36 9.33 10.49 6.67
N ALA A 37 9.41 9.22 7.08
CA ALA A 37 10.08 8.18 6.30
C ALA A 37 9.40 7.89 4.95
N ILE A 38 8.06 7.98 4.89
CA ILE A 38 7.30 7.74 3.65
C ILE A 38 7.31 9.01 2.79
N GLU A 39 7.15 10.18 3.39
CA GLU A 39 7.21 11.46 2.68
C GLU A 39 8.56 11.66 1.98
N GLN A 40 9.66 11.30 2.64
CA GLN A 40 10.99 11.33 2.05
C GLN A 40 11.15 10.32 0.91
N GLN A 41 10.52 9.15 1.00
CA GLN A 41 10.55 8.16 -0.07
C GLN A 41 9.77 8.65 -1.30
N VAL A 42 8.59 9.24 -1.07
CA VAL A 42 7.75 9.80 -2.14
C VAL A 42 8.46 10.94 -2.88
N SER A 43 9.18 11.81 -2.17
CA SER A 43 9.85 12.97 -2.79
C SER A 43 11.00 12.60 -3.73
N VAL A 44 11.57 11.41 -3.58
CA VAL A 44 12.71 10.92 -4.39
C VAL A 44 12.36 9.69 -5.25
N ALA A 45 11.13 9.20 -5.17
CA ALA A 45 10.68 8.05 -5.91
C ALA A 45 10.61 8.36 -7.41
N VAL A 46 11.17 7.46 -8.21
CA VAL A 46 11.12 7.55 -9.67
C VAL A 46 10.30 6.39 -10.22
N SER A 47 9.45 6.68 -11.20
CA SER A 47 8.77 5.66 -11.97
C SER A 47 9.55 5.29 -13.22
N ARG A 48 9.40 4.05 -13.69
CA ARG A 48 9.89 3.60 -14.99
C ARG A 48 8.79 2.91 -15.76
N ARG A 49 8.86 2.98 -17.09
CA ARG A 49 8.02 2.21 -17.98
C ARG A 49 8.50 0.75 -18.03
N LEU A 50 7.57 -0.20 -17.94
CA LEU A 50 7.80 -1.62 -18.20
C LEU A 50 6.70 -2.12 -19.13
N GLY A 51 7.00 -2.21 -20.44
CA GLY A 51 5.96 -2.47 -21.45
C GLY A 51 4.94 -1.33 -21.47
N GLU A 52 3.67 -1.67 -21.29
CA GLU A 52 2.56 -0.69 -21.28
C GLU A 52 2.26 -0.11 -19.89
N VAL A 53 2.94 -0.59 -18.84
CA VAL A 53 2.68 -0.15 -17.46
C VAL A 53 3.79 0.72 -16.89
N GLU A 54 3.42 1.56 -15.92
CA GLU A 54 4.34 2.36 -15.14
C GLU A 54 4.54 1.73 -13.76
N VAL A 55 5.79 1.57 -13.33
CA VAL A 55 6.16 0.88 -12.08
C VAL A 55 7.22 1.66 -11.32
N TRP A 56 7.25 1.50 -9.99
CA TRP A 56 8.30 2.08 -9.15
C TRP A 56 9.69 1.53 -9.50
N ASP A 57 10.65 2.42 -9.72
CA ASP A 57 12.05 2.07 -9.96
C ASP A 57 12.87 2.19 -8.67
N ARG A 58 13.06 1.05 -8.00
CA ARG A 58 13.85 0.99 -6.76
C ARG A 58 15.35 1.22 -6.97
N THR A 59 15.85 1.06 -8.19
CA THR A 59 17.29 1.15 -8.48
C THR A 59 17.68 2.58 -8.87
N LYS A 60 16.81 3.28 -9.59
CA LYS A 60 17.05 4.67 -10.02
C LYS A 60 16.53 5.72 -9.04
N SER A 61 15.70 5.34 -8.07
CA SER A 61 15.30 6.25 -6.99
C SER A 61 16.51 6.60 -6.12
N ALA A 62 16.59 7.85 -5.66
CA ALA A 62 17.78 8.34 -4.94
C ALA A 62 17.94 7.73 -3.54
N LEU A 63 16.86 7.21 -2.95
CA LEU A 63 16.85 6.53 -1.66
C LEU A 63 16.06 5.22 -1.73
N GLN A 64 16.12 4.44 -0.65
CA GLN A 64 15.32 3.22 -0.51
C GLN A 64 13.83 3.55 -0.38
N ILE A 65 13.03 3.10 -1.35
CA ILE A 65 11.57 3.33 -1.43
C ILE A 65 10.74 2.09 -1.07
N SER A 66 11.29 1.13 -0.33
CA SER A 66 10.59 -0.12 -0.02
C SER A 66 9.29 0.06 0.76
N GLY A 67 9.19 1.10 1.58
CA GLY A 67 7.96 1.44 2.32
C GLY A 67 6.85 1.84 1.35
N LEU A 68 7.14 2.77 0.44
CA LEU A 68 6.19 3.21 -0.60
C LEU A 68 5.70 2.05 -1.48
N VAL A 69 6.61 1.15 -1.88
CA VAL A 69 6.25 -0.04 -2.67
C VAL A 69 5.33 -0.97 -1.87
N ALA A 70 5.63 -1.21 -0.60
CA ALA A 70 4.81 -2.05 0.27
C ALA A 70 3.40 -1.45 0.46
N GLU A 71 3.30 -0.14 0.68
CA GLU A 71 2.01 0.55 0.80
C GLU A 71 1.19 0.48 -0.49
N SER A 72 1.84 0.66 -1.64
CA SER A 72 1.20 0.52 -2.96
C SER A 72 0.61 -0.88 -3.17
N GLN A 73 1.35 -1.92 -2.79
CA GLN A 73 0.90 -3.31 -2.89
C GLN A 73 -0.20 -3.63 -1.87
N ALA A 74 -0.08 -3.11 -0.64
CA ALA A 74 -1.09 -3.28 0.40
C ALA A 74 -2.43 -2.66 -0.01
N LEU A 75 -2.40 -1.45 -0.59
CA LEU A 75 -3.60 -0.81 -1.12
C LEU A 75 -4.22 -1.62 -2.25
N TYR A 76 -3.41 -2.09 -3.20
CA TYR A 76 -3.90 -2.94 -4.29
C TYR A 76 -4.58 -4.20 -3.76
N ALA A 77 -3.94 -4.88 -2.80
CA ALA A 77 -4.48 -6.09 -2.19
C ALA A 77 -5.81 -5.79 -1.47
N LEU A 78 -5.87 -4.73 -0.67
CA LEU A 78 -7.07 -4.30 0.05
C LEU A 78 -8.27 -4.08 -0.90
N GLU A 79 -8.02 -3.53 -2.09
CA GLU A 79 -9.07 -3.18 -3.04
C GLU A 79 -9.51 -4.31 -3.96
N THR A 80 -8.65 -5.30 -4.18
CA THR A 80 -8.89 -6.33 -5.21
C THR A 80 -8.97 -7.74 -4.69
N MET A 81 -8.35 -8.01 -3.55
CA MET A 81 -8.34 -9.34 -2.98
C MET A 81 -9.51 -9.45 -2.01
N GLN A 82 -10.43 -10.36 -2.30
CA GLN A 82 -11.46 -10.74 -1.36
C GLN A 82 -10.77 -11.43 -0.18
N VAL A 83 -10.54 -10.69 0.88
CA VAL A 83 -10.18 -11.27 2.17
C VAL A 83 -11.50 -11.80 2.74
N GLU A 84 -11.64 -13.12 2.86
CA GLU A 84 -12.71 -13.67 3.70
C GLU A 84 -12.63 -12.95 5.04
N ALA A 85 -13.72 -12.30 5.45
CA ALA A 85 -13.75 -11.51 6.66
C ALA A 85 -13.45 -12.45 7.84
N LEU A 86 -12.19 -12.45 8.29
CA LEU A 86 -11.81 -13.15 9.51
C LEU A 86 -12.64 -12.51 10.62
N LYS A 87 -13.48 -13.32 11.28
CA LYS A 87 -14.20 -12.89 12.48
C LYS A 87 -13.16 -12.32 13.44
N PRO A 88 -13.26 -11.03 13.83
CA PRO A 88 -12.29 -10.44 14.73
C PRO A 88 -12.26 -11.26 16.02
N LYS A 89 -11.05 -11.63 16.47
CA LYS A 89 -10.88 -12.46 17.69
C LYS A 89 -11.34 -11.73 18.96
N TYR A 90 -11.43 -10.40 18.89
CA TYR A 90 -11.89 -9.55 19.98
C TYR A 90 -13.01 -8.64 19.48
N GLU A 91 -14.09 -8.59 20.25
CA GLU A 91 -15.15 -7.61 20.07
C GLU A 91 -14.70 -6.26 20.66
N PRO A 92 -15.02 -5.12 20.01
CA PRO A 92 -14.71 -3.82 20.54
C PRO A 92 -15.36 -3.65 21.93
N SER A 93 -14.61 -3.10 22.87
CA SER A 93 -15.09 -2.85 24.22
C SER A 93 -16.25 -1.84 24.20
N GLN A 94 -17.46 -2.33 24.47
CA GLN A 94 -18.65 -1.52 24.61
C GLN A 94 -18.62 -0.78 25.96
N GLY A 95 -18.87 0.54 25.96
CA GLY A 95 -19.10 1.30 27.20
C GLY A 95 -17.86 1.83 27.93
N VAL A 96 -16.69 1.90 27.29
CA VAL A 96 -15.50 2.53 27.89
C VAL A 96 -15.72 4.04 28.01
N ARG A 97 -16.12 4.50 29.21
CA ARG A 97 -16.13 5.93 29.56
C ARG A 97 -14.70 6.37 29.89
N VAL A 98 -14.00 6.94 28.92
CA VAL A 98 -12.74 7.64 29.18
C VAL A 98 -13.09 8.90 29.98
N ARG A 99 -12.72 8.94 31.26
CA ARG A 99 -12.77 10.18 32.06
C ARG A 99 -11.49 10.95 31.79
N PHE A 100 -11.63 12.18 31.30
CA PHE A 100 -10.57 13.17 31.26
C PHE A 100 -10.40 13.82 32.63
#